data_AF-X1NMQ3-F1
#
_entry.id   AF-X1NMQ3-F1
#
_cell.length_a   1.000
_cell.length_b   1.000
_cell.length_c   1.000
_cell.angle_alpha   90.00
_cell.angle_beta   90.00
_cell.angle_gamma   90.00
#
_symmetry.space_group_name_H-M   'P 1'
#
loop_
_entity.id
_entity.type
_entity.pdbx_description
1 polymer ?
#
loop_
_entity_poly.entity_id
_entity_poly.type
_entity_poly.pdbx_seq_one_letter_code
_entity_poly.pdbx_strand_id
1 'polypeptide(L)'
;QEEFSQVKRTNEEKPKIGIVGEFYVRLHEPANQRIIRKLEKKGAEVWLAPATEYLVYSYHLGSVIAREKFSLNRKKEDLKEWLLKSILYRVMIGYEHRLFKATLPYMQGFDDIPAKEIVSNGEKFINISQGVVVGFEMNNACAAGTGALLEKYAMRRDIKIEDFGDIALRAKKPPDIDSTCAVLSEQSIIKYEQNNVSLEDLCAALTLATARNYLAKVVRGKEIKEKVVFQGATAFNLGQVAALETVLERGIVVPPWPHITGAIGAA
;
A
#
# COMPACT_ATOMS: atom_id res chain seq x y z
N GLN A 1 13.23 -15.74 -31.35
CA GLN A 1 12.05 -15.09 -31.96
C GLN A 1 11.12 -16.14 -32.59
N GLU A 2 11.64 -17.14 -33.31
CA GLU A 2 10.85 -18.21 -33.94
C GLU A 2 10.05 -19.09 -32.95
N GLU A 3 10.60 -19.42 -31.77
CA GLU A 3 9.86 -20.18 -30.74
C GLU A 3 8.64 -19.42 -30.18
N PHE A 4 8.74 -18.09 -30.00
CA PHE A 4 7.65 -17.28 -29.47
C PHE A 4 6.46 -17.19 -30.44
N SER A 5 6.73 -17.19 -31.75
CA SER A 5 5.70 -17.22 -32.79
C SER A 5 4.94 -18.55 -32.86
N GLN A 6 5.46 -19.64 -32.28
CA GLN A 6 4.82 -20.96 -32.30
C GLN A 6 3.93 -21.23 -31.08
N VAL A 7 3.80 -20.28 -30.15
CA VAL A 7 2.89 -20.42 -29.01
C VAL A 7 1.45 -20.48 -29.53
N LYS A 8 0.76 -21.61 -29.28
CA LYS A 8 -0.65 -21.80 -29.61
C LYS A 8 -1.50 -20.71 -28.94
N ARG A 9 -2.18 -19.91 -29.75
CA ARG A 9 -3.16 -18.92 -29.30
C ARG A 9 -4.55 -19.55 -29.35
N THR A 10 -5.32 -19.40 -28.28
CA THR A 10 -6.74 -19.75 -28.25
C THR A 10 -7.55 -18.45 -28.24
N ASN A 11 -8.65 -18.39 -28.99
CA ASN A 11 -9.58 -17.25 -29.01
C ASN A 11 -10.64 -17.36 -27.90
N GLU A 12 -10.32 -18.02 -26.79
CA GLU A 12 -11.25 -18.16 -25.67
C GLU A 12 -11.34 -16.83 -24.91
N GLU A 13 -12.54 -16.30 -24.74
CA GLU A 13 -12.79 -15.15 -23.87
C GLU A 13 -12.65 -15.58 -22.40
N LYS A 14 -11.72 -14.95 -21.70
CA LYS A 14 -11.47 -15.18 -20.27
C LYS A 14 -12.00 -14.02 -19.44
N PRO A 15 -12.48 -14.26 -18.21
CA PRO A 15 -12.84 -13.18 -17.30
C PRO A 15 -11.60 -12.30 -17.03
N LYS A 16 -11.71 -11.01 -17.37
CA LYS A 16 -10.64 -10.02 -17.18
C LYS A 16 -10.67 -9.47 -15.76
N ILE A 17 -9.54 -9.53 -15.06
CA ILE A 17 -9.38 -9.04 -13.70
C ILE A 17 -8.28 -7.97 -13.69
N GLY A 18 -8.67 -6.72 -13.42
CA GLY A 18 -7.71 -5.62 -13.27
C GLY A 18 -7.08 -5.59 -11.88
N ILE A 19 -5.75 -5.54 -11.81
CA ILE A 19 -5.02 -5.32 -10.55
C ILE A 19 -4.54 -3.88 -10.51
N VAL A 20 -5.11 -3.12 -9.58
CA VAL A 20 -4.76 -1.73 -9.27
C VAL A 20 -4.18 -1.64 -7.87
N GLY A 21 -3.48 -0.55 -7.55
CA GLY A 21 -2.87 -0.35 -6.23
C GLY A 21 -1.37 -0.09 -6.28
N GLU A 22 -0.68 -0.39 -5.18
CA GLU A 22 0.72 -0.04 -4.97
C GLU A 22 1.64 -0.66 -6.04
N PHE A 23 2.52 0.16 -6.63
CA PHE A 23 3.31 -0.19 -7.80
C PHE A 23 4.21 -1.42 -7.59
N TYR A 24 4.90 -1.49 -6.45
CA TYR A 24 5.79 -2.59 -6.12
C TYR A 24 5.02 -3.89 -5.86
N VAL A 25 3.90 -3.84 -5.13
CA VAL A 25 3.01 -4.98 -4.88
C VAL A 25 2.29 -5.43 -6.15
N ARG A 26 2.12 -4.58 -7.18
CA ARG A 26 1.60 -5.05 -8.48
C ARG A 26 2.62 -5.87 -9.24
N LEU A 27 3.85 -5.36 -9.36
CA LEU A 27 4.84 -5.88 -10.30
C LEU A 27 5.74 -6.99 -9.74
N HIS A 28 5.98 -6.99 -8.43
CA HIS A 28 6.91 -7.96 -7.82
C HIS A 28 6.16 -9.24 -7.41
N GLU A 29 6.37 -10.32 -8.16
CA GLU A 29 5.63 -11.59 -8.01
C GLU A 29 5.67 -12.20 -6.60
N PRO A 30 6.80 -12.18 -5.85
CA PRO A 30 6.79 -12.59 -4.44
C PRO A 30 5.97 -11.66 -3.54
N ALA A 31 6.01 -10.34 -3.77
CA ALA A 31 5.31 -9.36 -2.94
C ALA A 31 3.79 -9.40 -3.18
N ASN A 32 3.39 -9.77 -4.40
CA ASN A 32 1.99 -9.94 -4.78
C ASN A 32 1.46 -11.34 -4.46
N GLN A 33 2.23 -12.15 -3.71
CA GLN A 33 1.91 -13.54 -3.37
C GLN A 33 1.55 -14.40 -4.59
N ARG A 34 2.14 -14.08 -5.74
CA ARG A 34 1.89 -14.69 -7.06
C ARG A 34 0.42 -14.62 -7.48
N ILE A 35 -0.29 -13.58 -7.08
CA ILE A 35 -1.74 -13.44 -7.34
C ILE A 35 -2.08 -13.52 -8.83
N ILE A 36 -1.23 -12.95 -9.69
CA ILE A 36 -1.38 -13.01 -11.15
C ILE A 36 -1.44 -14.47 -11.61
N ARG A 37 -0.45 -15.28 -11.22
CA ARG A 37 -0.40 -16.72 -11.56
C ARG A 37 -1.58 -17.49 -11.00
N LYS A 38 -2.01 -17.17 -9.78
CA LYS A 38 -3.16 -17.82 -9.14
C LYS A 38 -4.46 -17.55 -9.90
N LEU A 39 -4.65 -16.33 -10.39
CA LEU A 39 -5.80 -15.93 -11.20
C LEU A 39 -5.72 -16.55 -12.61
N GLU A 40 -4.56 -16.50 -13.26
CA GLU A 40 -4.32 -17.15 -14.56
C GLU A 40 -4.61 -18.66 -14.51
N LYS A 41 -4.16 -19.34 -13.44
CA LYS A 41 -4.42 -20.78 -13.22
C LYS A 41 -5.90 -21.10 -13.02
N LYS A 42 -6.69 -20.13 -12.57
CA LYS A 42 -8.16 -20.23 -12.44
C LYS A 42 -8.89 -19.87 -13.74
N GLY A 43 -8.17 -19.61 -14.83
CA GLY A 43 -8.74 -19.30 -16.15
C GLY A 43 -9.06 -17.82 -16.35
N ALA A 44 -8.63 -16.92 -15.45
CA ALA A 44 -8.79 -15.49 -15.63
C ALA A 44 -7.65 -14.88 -16.47
N GLU A 45 -7.95 -13.81 -17.18
CA GLU A 45 -6.97 -12.94 -17.81
C GLU A 45 -6.69 -11.76 -16.87
N VAL A 46 -5.43 -11.58 -16.49
CA VAL A 46 -5.06 -10.53 -15.54
C VAL A 46 -4.54 -9.32 -16.29
N TRP A 47 -5.16 -8.18 -16.05
CA TRP A 47 -4.71 -6.89 -16.56
C TRP A 47 -4.00 -6.11 -15.46
N LEU A 48 -2.82 -5.58 -15.76
CA LEU A 48 -2.04 -4.77 -14.84
C LEU A 48 -2.08 -3.31 -15.28
N ALA A 49 -2.40 -2.42 -14.34
CA ALA A 49 -2.32 -1.00 -14.59
C ALA A 49 -0.86 -0.60 -14.94
N PRO A 50 -0.66 0.20 -16.01
CA PRO A 50 0.66 0.53 -16.51
C PRO A 50 1.44 1.41 -15.54
N ALA A 51 2.77 1.37 -15.63
CA ALA A 51 3.64 2.21 -14.80
C ALA A 51 3.37 3.71 -14.95
N THR A 52 2.86 4.12 -16.12
CA THR A 52 2.51 5.50 -16.42
C THR A 52 1.32 6.00 -15.60
N GLU A 53 0.38 5.11 -15.24
CA GLU A 53 -0.75 5.42 -14.36
C GLU A 53 -0.23 5.91 -13.00
N TYR A 54 0.75 5.23 -12.42
CA TYR A 54 1.35 5.62 -11.13
C TYR A 54 2.01 7.01 -11.20
N LEU A 55 2.67 7.33 -12.31
CA LEU A 55 3.28 8.66 -12.49
C LEU A 55 2.19 9.73 -12.53
N VAL A 56 1.17 9.54 -13.35
CA VAL A 56 0.04 10.49 -13.46
C VAL A 56 -0.68 10.65 -12.11
N TYR A 57 -0.92 9.54 -11.41
CA TYR A 57 -1.50 9.52 -10.07
C TYR A 57 -0.67 10.32 -9.06
N SER A 58 0.66 10.13 -9.04
CA SER A 58 1.56 10.84 -8.13
C SER A 58 1.54 12.36 -8.37
N TYR A 59 1.51 12.79 -9.64
CA TYR A 59 1.41 14.21 -9.99
C TYR A 59 0.03 14.80 -9.68
N HIS A 60 -1.03 14.02 -9.89
CA HIS A 60 -2.39 14.42 -9.51
C HIS A 60 -2.47 14.67 -8.00
N LEU A 61 -2.02 13.71 -7.20
CA LEU A 61 -2.05 13.80 -5.74
C LEU A 61 -1.20 14.99 -5.25
N GLY A 62 -0.02 15.21 -5.84
CA GLY A 62 0.81 16.38 -5.55
C GLY A 62 0.10 17.72 -5.83
N SER A 63 -0.68 17.81 -6.91
CA SER A 63 -1.49 18.99 -7.23
C SER A 63 -2.63 19.20 -6.21
N VAL A 64 -3.32 18.13 -5.82
CA VAL A 64 -4.41 18.17 -4.82
C VAL A 64 -3.88 18.63 -3.46
N ILE A 65 -2.77 18.04 -2.98
CA ILE A 65 -2.14 18.41 -1.70
C ILE A 65 -1.71 19.88 -1.70
N ALA A 66 -1.12 20.36 -2.79
CA ALA A 66 -0.72 21.77 -2.89
C ALA A 66 -1.93 22.72 -2.90
N ARG A 67 -3.05 22.30 -3.50
CA ARG A 67 -4.32 23.04 -3.45
C ARG A 67 -4.84 23.14 -2.03
N GLU A 68 -4.85 22.03 -1.28
CA GLU A 68 -5.28 22.01 0.12
C GLU A 68 -4.39 22.87 1.00
N LYS A 69 -3.07 22.77 0.83
CA LYS A 69 -2.08 23.61 1.52
C LYS A 69 -2.33 25.10 1.27
N PHE A 70 -2.60 25.49 0.03
CA PHE A 70 -2.98 26.86 -0.30
C PHE A 70 -4.33 27.25 0.33
N SER A 71 -5.33 26.37 0.30
CA SER A 71 -6.64 26.63 0.91
C SER A 71 -6.55 26.92 2.40
N LEU A 72 -5.64 26.23 3.10
CA LEU A 72 -5.40 26.39 4.53
C LEU A 72 -4.58 27.65 4.85
N ASN A 73 -3.46 27.86 4.15
CA ASN A 73 -2.50 28.92 4.52
C ASN A 73 -2.77 30.26 3.83
N ARG A 74 -3.40 30.24 2.64
CA ARG A 74 -3.62 31.38 1.74
C ARG A 74 -2.36 32.21 1.42
N LYS A 75 -1.17 31.61 1.50
CA LYS A 75 0.11 32.25 1.18
C LYS A 75 0.38 32.26 -0.33
N LYS A 76 1.04 33.32 -0.82
CA LYS A 76 1.46 33.43 -2.23
C LYS A 76 2.41 32.31 -2.67
N GLU A 77 3.25 31.82 -1.77
CA GLU A 77 4.19 30.71 -2.04
C GLU A 77 3.44 29.40 -2.32
N ASP A 78 2.42 29.10 -1.50
CA ASP A 78 1.58 27.91 -1.67
C ASP A 78 0.71 27.99 -2.93
N LEU A 79 0.25 29.21 -3.30
CA LEU A 79 -0.44 29.43 -4.58
C LEU A 79 0.47 29.14 -5.78
N LYS A 80 1.73 29.60 -5.72
CA LYS A 80 2.72 29.33 -6.76
C LYS A 80 3.01 27.84 -6.87
N GLU A 81 3.18 27.15 -5.73
CA GLU A 81 3.40 25.70 -5.68
C GLU A 81 2.21 24.93 -6.29
N TRP A 82 0.98 25.30 -5.92
CA TRP A 82 -0.23 24.69 -6.47
C TRP A 82 -0.34 24.87 -7.99
N LEU A 83 -0.12 26.09 -8.50
CA LEU A 83 -0.15 26.37 -9.93
C LEU A 83 0.91 25.55 -10.69
N LEU A 84 2.14 25.50 -10.17
CA LEU A 84 3.24 24.77 -10.80
C LEU A 84 2.94 23.27 -10.86
N LYS A 85 2.49 22.66 -9.75
CA LYS A 85 2.12 21.24 -9.71
C LYS A 85 0.91 20.92 -10.57
N SER A 86 -0.04 21.85 -10.68
CA SER A 86 -1.21 21.68 -11.55
C SER A 86 -0.85 21.73 -13.04
N ILE A 87 0.08 22.61 -13.43
CA ILE A 87 0.63 22.63 -14.79
C ILE A 87 1.39 21.34 -15.06
N LEU A 88 2.25 20.93 -14.12
CA LEU A 88 3.05 19.71 -14.24
C LEU A 88 2.16 18.47 -14.42
N TYR A 89 1.09 18.35 -13.63
CA TYR A 89 0.08 17.29 -13.78
C TYR A 89 -0.54 17.27 -15.18
N ARG A 90 -0.97 18.43 -15.70
CA ARG A 90 -1.54 18.52 -17.06
C ARG A 90 -0.53 18.13 -18.14
N VAL A 91 0.73 18.54 -18.00
CA VAL A 91 1.81 18.16 -18.92
C VAL A 91 2.05 16.66 -18.88
N MET A 92 2.05 16.06 -17.69
CA MET A 92 2.28 14.63 -17.50
C MET A 92 1.15 13.77 -18.09
N ILE A 93 -0.12 14.19 -17.97
CA ILE A 93 -1.24 13.55 -18.70
C ILE A 93 -0.98 13.60 -20.22
N GLY A 94 -0.52 14.74 -20.73
CA GLY A 94 -0.21 14.88 -22.16
C GLY A 94 0.96 14.00 -22.64
N TYR A 95 1.92 13.70 -21.76
CA TYR A 95 2.98 12.73 -22.04
C TYR A 95 2.47 11.30 -21.96
N GLU A 96 1.67 10.99 -20.95
CA GLU A 96 1.06 9.66 -20.78
C GLU A 96 0.20 9.30 -21.98
N HIS A 97 -0.70 10.19 -22.42
CA HIS A 97 -1.50 9.97 -23.63
C HIS A 97 -0.65 9.79 -24.90
N ARG A 98 0.50 10.48 -25.01
CA ARG A 98 1.42 10.31 -26.15
C ARG A 98 2.12 8.97 -26.11
N LEU A 99 2.60 8.54 -24.94
CA LEU A 99 3.19 7.22 -24.74
C LEU A 99 2.16 6.13 -25.04
N PHE A 100 0.96 6.25 -24.48
CA PHE A 100 -0.14 5.31 -24.65
C PHE A 100 -0.55 5.18 -26.12
N LYS A 101 -0.68 6.31 -26.85
CA LYS A 101 -0.95 6.28 -28.30
C LYS A 101 0.16 5.60 -29.10
N ALA A 102 1.42 5.76 -28.70
CA ALA A 102 2.54 5.09 -29.35
C ALA A 102 2.54 3.57 -29.09
N THR A 103 2.01 3.13 -27.95
CA THR A 103 1.87 1.71 -27.61
C THR A 103 0.58 1.08 -28.12
N LEU A 104 -0.45 1.86 -28.43
CA LEU A 104 -1.78 1.41 -28.87
C LEU A 104 -1.77 0.41 -30.05
N PRO A 105 -0.94 0.57 -31.10
CA PRO A 105 -0.85 -0.42 -32.19
C PRO A 105 -0.42 -1.81 -31.72
N TYR A 106 0.25 -1.90 -30.58
CA TYR A 106 0.73 -3.15 -29.98
C TYR A 106 -0.20 -3.68 -28.88
N MET A 107 -1.24 -2.92 -28.49
CA MET A 107 -2.15 -3.26 -27.38
C MET A 107 -3.63 -3.44 -27.84
N GLN A 108 -3.90 -3.53 -29.13
CA GLN A 108 -5.26 -3.77 -29.65
C GLN A 108 -5.87 -5.04 -29.02
N GLY A 109 -7.02 -4.90 -28.35
CA GLY A 109 -7.72 -5.96 -27.61
C GLY A 109 -7.63 -5.86 -26.08
N PHE A 110 -6.79 -4.95 -25.56
CA PHE A 110 -6.64 -4.64 -24.13
C PHE A 110 -7.05 -3.19 -23.86
N ASP A 111 -8.28 -2.83 -24.23
CA ASP A 111 -8.79 -1.48 -24.02
C ASP A 111 -8.92 -1.18 -22.52
N ASP A 112 -8.39 -0.03 -22.12
CA ASP A 112 -8.40 0.44 -20.73
C ASP A 112 -9.81 0.93 -20.36
N ILE A 113 -10.30 0.56 -19.17
CA ILE A 113 -11.61 1.04 -18.70
C ILE A 113 -11.42 2.52 -18.31
N PRO A 114 -12.20 3.46 -18.87
CA PRO A 114 -12.02 4.89 -18.57
C PRO A 114 -12.03 5.15 -17.06
N ALA A 115 -11.06 5.91 -16.56
CA ALA A 115 -10.97 6.23 -15.13
C ALA A 115 -12.29 6.80 -14.56
N LYS A 116 -13.04 7.56 -15.37
CA LYS A 116 -14.38 8.06 -15.02
C LYS A 116 -15.40 6.95 -14.78
N GLU A 117 -15.31 5.87 -15.53
CA GLU A 117 -16.17 4.69 -15.40
C GLU A 117 -15.78 3.87 -14.17
N ILE A 118 -14.48 3.69 -13.91
CA ILE A 118 -13.96 3.08 -12.67
C ILE A 118 -14.45 3.88 -11.45
N VAL A 119 -14.29 5.21 -11.49
CA VAL A 119 -14.72 6.12 -10.42
C VAL A 119 -16.24 6.11 -10.28
N SER A 120 -17.01 6.18 -11.37
CA SER A 120 -18.49 6.15 -11.31
C SER A 120 -19.03 4.82 -10.78
N ASN A 121 -18.34 3.71 -11.05
CA ASN A 121 -18.68 2.41 -10.48
C ASN A 121 -18.32 2.33 -9.00
N GLY A 122 -17.28 3.04 -8.54
CA GLY A 122 -16.91 3.16 -7.13
C GLY A 122 -17.74 4.18 -6.33
N GLU A 123 -18.16 5.30 -6.93
CA GLU A 123 -18.88 6.42 -6.30
C GLU A 123 -20.26 6.03 -5.78
N LYS A 124 -20.88 5.01 -6.38
CA LYS A 124 -22.16 4.43 -5.92
C LYS A 124 -22.04 3.78 -4.54
N PHE A 125 -20.81 3.58 -4.08
CA PHE A 125 -20.43 2.91 -2.86
C PHE A 125 -19.52 3.80 -2.02
N ILE A 126 -19.75 5.12 -1.99
CA ILE A 126 -19.02 6.05 -1.12
C ILE A 126 -20.06 6.98 -0.50
N ASN A 127 -20.36 6.80 0.79
CA ASN A 127 -21.25 7.70 1.52
C ASN A 127 -20.46 8.58 2.49
N ILE A 128 -20.64 9.89 2.39
CA ILE A 128 -19.86 10.91 3.11
C ILE A 128 -20.80 11.88 3.83
N SER A 129 -20.65 12.05 5.16
CA SER A 129 -21.11 13.24 5.91
C SER A 129 -20.51 13.23 7.34
N GLN A 130 -19.73 14.19 7.85
CA GLN A 130 -19.55 15.62 7.58
C GLN A 130 -18.46 15.99 6.53
N GLY A 131 -18.31 15.14 5.51
CA GLY A 131 -17.99 15.64 4.16
C GLY A 131 -16.53 15.58 3.68
N VAL A 132 -15.52 15.53 4.55
CA VAL A 132 -14.14 15.77 4.09
C VAL A 132 -13.10 14.89 4.79
N VAL A 133 -12.32 14.16 3.99
CA VAL A 133 -11.02 13.62 4.39
C VAL A 133 -10.07 14.81 4.57
N VAL A 134 -9.81 15.23 5.82
CA VAL A 134 -8.99 16.42 6.12
C VAL A 134 -7.49 16.17 5.85
N GLY A 135 -7.11 14.91 5.65
CA GLY A 135 -5.77 14.53 5.22
C GLY A 135 -5.67 13.03 4.99
N PHE A 136 -4.91 12.66 3.97
CA PHE A 136 -4.65 11.28 3.61
C PHE A 136 -3.15 11.13 3.34
N GLU A 137 -2.52 10.14 3.95
CA GLU A 137 -1.12 9.81 3.72
C GLU A 137 -1.03 8.32 3.43
N MET A 138 -0.43 8.00 2.29
CA MET A 138 -0.07 6.64 1.96
C MET A 138 1.43 6.45 2.11
N ASN A 139 1.82 5.22 2.36
CA ASN A 139 3.19 4.83 2.24
C ASN A 139 3.58 4.81 0.74
N ASN A 140 4.50 5.69 0.34
CA ASN A 140 4.92 5.87 -1.06
C ASN A 140 5.95 4.80 -1.48
N ALA A 141 5.55 3.52 -1.51
CA ALA A 141 6.31 2.36 -2.00
C ALA A 141 7.31 1.67 -1.04
N CYS A 142 7.24 1.87 0.29
CA CYS A 142 8.15 1.22 1.25
C CYS A 142 7.50 0.03 1.98
N ALA A 143 8.12 -1.15 1.97
CA ALA A 143 7.61 -2.34 2.69
C ALA A 143 7.84 -2.29 4.22
N ALA A 144 8.76 -1.45 4.71
CA ALA A 144 9.24 -1.45 6.11
C ALA A 144 8.16 -1.18 7.16
N GLY A 145 7.11 -0.43 6.79
CA GLY A 145 5.99 -0.06 7.67
C GLY A 145 4.70 -0.82 7.37
N THR A 146 4.79 -1.99 6.74
CA THR A 146 3.62 -2.77 6.29
C THR A 146 3.66 -4.20 6.79
N GLY A 147 2.51 -4.89 6.74
CA GLY A 147 2.40 -6.32 7.09
C GLY A 147 3.32 -7.24 6.28
N ALA A 148 3.78 -6.80 5.10
CA ALA A 148 4.70 -7.58 4.27
C ALA A 148 6.04 -7.89 4.96
N LEU A 149 6.52 -7.01 5.84
CA LEU A 149 7.73 -7.27 6.63
C LEU A 149 7.51 -8.43 7.62
N LEU A 150 6.35 -8.43 8.29
CA LEU A 150 5.96 -9.47 9.24
C LEU A 150 5.75 -10.81 8.51
N GLU A 151 5.03 -10.81 7.38
CA GLU A 151 4.81 -11.99 6.54
C GLU A 151 6.13 -12.62 6.10
N LYS A 152 7.08 -11.79 5.61
CA LYS A 152 8.38 -12.29 5.16
C LYS A 152 9.18 -12.94 6.29
N TYR A 153 9.18 -12.35 7.49
CA TYR A 153 9.84 -12.96 8.65
C TYR A 153 9.14 -14.26 9.08
N ALA A 154 7.81 -14.25 9.13
CA ALA A 154 7.00 -15.42 9.47
C ALA A 154 7.30 -16.59 8.54
N MET A 155 7.31 -16.35 7.23
CA MET A 155 7.66 -17.36 6.22
C MET A 155 9.08 -17.90 6.40
N ARG A 156 10.06 -17.06 6.70
CA ARG A 156 11.45 -17.49 6.92
C ARG A 156 11.61 -18.36 8.17
N ARG A 157 10.77 -18.15 9.18
CA ARG A 157 10.79 -18.89 10.44
C ARG A 157 9.78 -20.03 10.51
N ASP A 158 9.06 -20.29 9.42
CA ASP A 158 7.99 -21.29 9.32
C ASP A 158 6.89 -21.09 10.38
N ILE A 159 6.52 -19.82 10.59
CA ILE A 159 5.47 -19.39 11.52
C ILE A 159 4.24 -18.99 10.72
N LYS A 160 3.06 -19.37 11.20
CA LYS A 160 1.78 -18.89 10.66
C LYS A 160 1.61 -17.40 10.98
N ILE A 161 1.22 -16.61 9.99
CA ILE A 161 1.09 -15.15 10.18
C ILE A 161 0.03 -14.81 11.24
N GLU A 162 -0.97 -15.67 11.40
CA GLU A 162 -2.03 -15.57 12.39
C GLU A 162 -1.48 -15.68 13.82
N ASP A 163 -0.47 -16.52 14.03
CA ASP A 163 0.14 -16.75 15.35
C ASP A 163 1.20 -15.68 15.70
N PHE A 164 1.63 -14.87 14.72
CA PHE A 164 2.73 -13.92 14.88
C PHE A 164 2.46 -12.91 16.00
N GLY A 165 1.24 -12.38 16.07
CA GLY A 165 0.86 -11.40 17.08
C GLY A 165 0.92 -11.97 18.49
N ASP A 166 0.41 -13.17 18.68
CA ASP A 166 0.39 -13.86 19.98
C ASP A 166 1.80 -14.22 20.45
N ILE A 167 2.69 -14.58 19.52
CA ILE A 167 4.12 -14.81 19.81
C ILE A 167 4.79 -13.51 20.24
N ALA A 168 4.55 -12.41 19.53
CA ALA A 168 5.08 -11.09 19.89
C ALA A 168 4.63 -10.64 21.29
N LEU A 169 3.38 -10.91 21.67
CA LEU A 169 2.85 -10.53 22.99
C LEU A 169 3.51 -11.27 24.17
N ARG A 170 4.19 -12.39 23.93
CA ARG A 170 4.93 -13.15 24.96
C ARG A 170 6.34 -12.60 25.21
N ALA A 171 6.76 -11.61 24.44
CA ALA A 171 8.06 -10.98 24.57
C ALA A 171 8.27 -10.38 25.96
N LYS A 172 9.51 -10.40 26.44
CA LYS A 172 9.90 -9.84 27.74
C LYS A 172 10.83 -8.65 27.58
N LYS A 173 11.72 -8.71 26.59
CA LYS A 173 12.77 -7.72 26.36
C LYS A 173 13.09 -7.64 24.86
N PRO A 174 12.15 -7.13 24.04
CA PRO A 174 12.39 -6.96 22.62
C PRO A 174 13.60 -6.04 22.38
N PRO A 175 14.57 -6.42 21.52
CA PRO A 175 15.65 -5.54 21.13
C PRO A 175 15.14 -4.37 20.31
N ASP A 176 15.84 -3.25 20.38
CA ASP A 176 15.60 -2.14 19.45
C ASP A 176 16.30 -2.44 18.11
N ILE A 177 15.53 -2.44 17.03
CA ILE A 177 16.03 -2.72 15.68
C ILE A 177 15.83 -1.50 14.78
N ASP A 178 16.64 -1.39 13.74
CA ASP A 178 16.46 -0.34 12.75
C ASP A 178 15.07 -0.47 12.09
N SER A 179 14.32 0.62 12.11
CA SER A 179 12.97 0.70 11.53
C SER A 179 12.94 1.54 10.25
N THR A 180 14.08 1.94 9.71
CA THR A 180 14.16 2.88 8.58
C THR A 180 13.77 2.19 7.26
N CYS A 181 14.27 0.97 7.06
CA CYS A 181 14.12 0.20 5.83
C CYS A 181 13.99 -1.30 6.16
N ALA A 182 13.13 -2.02 5.42
CA ALA A 182 12.91 -3.45 5.62
C ALA A 182 14.22 -4.27 5.55
N VAL A 183 15.14 -3.89 4.66
CA VAL A 183 16.46 -4.53 4.53
C VAL A 183 17.31 -4.33 5.80
N LEU A 184 17.27 -3.13 6.39
CA LEU A 184 18.04 -2.82 7.60
C LEU A 184 17.42 -3.48 8.84
N SER A 185 16.09 -3.53 8.91
CA SER A 185 15.34 -4.28 9.92
C SER A 185 15.72 -5.76 9.87
N GLU A 186 15.76 -6.35 8.68
CA GLU A 186 16.17 -7.75 8.48
C GLU A 186 17.62 -8.00 8.89
N GLN A 187 18.56 -7.13 8.51
CA GLN A 187 19.95 -7.26 8.94
C GLN A 187 20.09 -7.17 10.46
N SER A 188 19.36 -6.25 11.10
CA SER A 188 19.32 -6.13 12.56
C SER A 188 18.78 -7.41 13.22
N ILE A 189 17.71 -7.97 12.66
CA ILE A 189 17.10 -9.20 13.14
C ILE A 189 18.05 -10.39 13.01
N ILE A 190 18.74 -10.56 11.88
CA ILE A 190 19.73 -11.64 11.69
C ILE A 190 20.84 -11.54 12.74
N LYS A 191 21.31 -10.32 13.05
CA LYS A 191 22.30 -10.10 14.10
C LYS A 191 21.79 -10.53 15.47
N TYR A 192 20.54 -10.21 15.83
CA TYR A 192 19.97 -10.61 17.12
C TYR A 192 19.67 -12.11 17.19
N GLU A 193 19.28 -12.73 16.08
CA GLU A 193 19.15 -14.19 15.97
C GLU A 193 20.48 -14.91 16.23
N GLN A 194 21.58 -14.43 15.66
CA GLN A 194 22.92 -14.97 15.93
C GLN A 194 23.35 -14.84 17.39
N ASN A 195 22.78 -13.87 18.12
CA ASN A 195 22.99 -13.68 19.55
C ASN A 195 21.98 -14.45 20.43
N ASN A 196 21.23 -15.39 19.85
CA ASN A 196 20.25 -16.23 20.55
C ASN A 196 19.13 -15.44 21.25
N VAL A 197 18.72 -14.29 20.69
CA VAL A 197 17.50 -13.61 21.16
C VAL A 197 16.29 -14.49 20.88
N SER A 198 15.33 -14.49 21.82
CA SER A 198 14.13 -15.32 21.75
C SER A 198 13.26 -14.95 20.53
N LEU A 199 12.48 -15.92 20.03
CA LEU A 199 11.59 -15.69 18.90
C LEU A 199 10.52 -14.64 19.24
N GLU A 200 9.99 -14.70 20.45
CA GLU A 200 9.01 -13.78 21.01
C GLU A 200 9.53 -12.34 20.96
N ASP A 201 10.75 -12.12 21.47
CA ASP A 201 11.39 -10.80 21.48
C ASP A 201 11.67 -10.28 20.06
N LEU A 202 12.04 -11.15 19.12
CA LEU A 202 12.27 -10.78 17.71
C LEU A 202 10.97 -10.41 16.99
N CYS A 203 9.88 -11.17 17.20
CA CYS A 203 8.56 -10.85 16.67
C CYS A 203 8.07 -9.50 17.21
N ALA A 204 8.23 -9.24 18.50
CA ALA A 204 7.89 -7.95 19.10
C ALA A 204 8.77 -6.79 18.60
N ALA A 205 10.06 -7.02 18.38
CA ALA A 205 10.94 -6.01 17.78
C ALA A 205 10.47 -5.61 16.37
N LEU A 206 10.01 -6.57 15.58
CA LEU A 206 9.48 -6.31 14.24
C LEU A 206 8.15 -5.56 14.26
N THR A 207 7.20 -5.90 15.13
CA THR A 207 5.92 -5.15 15.22
C THR A 207 6.16 -3.71 15.68
N LEU A 208 7.06 -3.49 16.65
CA LEU A 208 7.49 -2.18 17.09
C LEU A 208 8.19 -1.38 15.98
N ALA A 209 9.10 -2.01 15.23
CA ALA A 209 9.76 -1.37 14.10
C ALA A 209 8.77 -0.96 13.01
N THR A 210 7.80 -1.82 12.71
CA THR A 210 6.74 -1.54 11.73
C THR A 210 5.89 -0.35 12.18
N ALA A 211 5.50 -0.30 13.46
CA ALA A 211 4.73 0.81 14.03
C ALA A 211 5.53 2.14 13.99
N ARG A 212 6.80 2.12 14.41
CA ARG A 212 7.68 3.31 14.37
C ARG A 212 7.91 3.80 12.95
N ASN A 213 8.12 2.89 12.00
CA ASN A 213 8.25 3.25 10.59
C ASN A 213 6.99 3.95 10.08
N TYR A 214 5.82 3.39 10.38
CA TYR A 214 4.53 3.96 9.99
C TYR A 214 4.38 5.40 10.49
N LEU A 215 4.65 5.65 11.78
CA LEU A 215 4.57 7.00 12.33
C LEU A 215 5.61 7.94 11.72
N ALA A 216 6.84 7.48 11.52
CA ALA A 216 7.91 8.30 10.97
C ALA A 216 7.70 8.64 9.48
N LYS A 217 7.23 7.68 8.66
CA LYS A 217 7.20 7.79 7.20
C LYS A 217 5.85 8.15 6.62
N VAL A 218 4.76 7.71 7.28
CA VAL A 218 3.39 7.98 6.82
C VAL A 218 2.78 9.13 7.60
N VAL A 219 2.80 9.07 8.93
CA VAL A 219 2.22 10.15 9.75
C VAL A 219 3.08 11.42 9.75
N ARG A 220 4.41 11.28 9.68
CA ARG A 220 5.38 12.39 9.51
C ARG A 220 5.21 13.53 10.53
N GLY A 221 4.94 13.18 11.78
CA GLY A 221 4.77 14.16 12.86
C GLY A 221 3.51 15.01 12.78
N LYS A 222 2.53 14.65 11.92
CA LYS A 222 1.21 15.27 11.92
C LYS A 222 0.51 15.03 13.26
N GLU A 223 -0.32 15.99 13.65
CA GLU A 223 -1.12 15.91 14.86
C GLU A 223 -2.09 14.71 14.80
N ILE A 224 -1.94 13.76 15.72
CA ILE A 224 -2.84 12.63 15.87
C ILE A 224 -3.93 13.01 16.87
N LYS A 225 -5.17 13.06 16.40
CA LYS A 225 -6.35 13.40 17.20
C LYS A 225 -6.65 12.33 18.26
N GLU A 226 -7.57 12.67 19.15
CA GLU A 226 -7.88 11.89 20.37
C GLU A 226 -8.31 10.45 20.06
N LYS A 227 -9.15 10.24 19.05
CA LYS A 227 -9.61 8.90 18.65
C LYS A 227 -8.78 8.38 17.48
N VAL A 228 -8.06 7.28 17.73
CA VAL A 228 -7.30 6.55 16.71
C VAL A 228 -8.04 5.25 16.40
N VAL A 229 -8.40 5.04 15.14
CA VAL A 229 -8.99 3.79 14.66
C VAL A 229 -7.96 3.05 13.83
N PHE A 230 -7.71 1.79 14.17
CA PHE A 230 -6.79 0.93 13.42
C PHE A 230 -7.56 -0.13 12.64
N GLN A 231 -7.34 -0.17 11.33
CA GLN A 231 -8.09 -0.99 10.37
C GLN A 231 -7.16 -1.63 9.33
N GLY A 232 -7.69 -2.55 8.54
CA GLY A 232 -6.95 -3.35 7.58
C GLY A 232 -6.51 -4.70 8.14
N ALA A 233 -5.92 -5.54 7.28
CA ALA A 233 -5.56 -6.92 7.63
C ALA A 233 -4.57 -7.03 8.80
N THR A 234 -3.66 -6.05 8.94
CA THR A 234 -2.69 -6.01 10.04
C THR A 234 -3.32 -5.76 11.41
N ALA A 235 -4.57 -5.29 11.47
CA ALA A 235 -5.28 -5.10 12.73
C ALA A 235 -5.72 -6.43 13.39
N PHE A 236 -5.69 -7.55 12.65
CA PHE A 236 -5.85 -8.88 13.26
C PHE A 236 -4.62 -9.32 14.07
N ASN A 237 -3.45 -8.74 13.80
CA ASN A 237 -2.25 -9.03 14.55
C ASN A 237 -2.26 -8.22 15.86
N LEU A 238 -2.62 -8.87 16.97
CA LEU A 238 -2.69 -8.21 18.29
C LEU A 238 -1.33 -7.65 18.74
N GLY A 239 -0.22 -8.27 18.32
CA GLY A 239 1.12 -7.75 18.56
C GLY A 239 1.36 -6.40 17.83
N GLN A 240 0.76 -6.20 16.66
CA GLN A 240 0.81 -4.94 15.93
C GLN A 240 -0.09 -3.87 16.56
N VAL A 241 -1.26 -4.27 17.08
CA VAL A 241 -2.14 -3.40 17.88
C VAL A 241 -1.38 -2.90 19.11
N ALA A 242 -0.83 -3.81 19.91
CA ALA A 242 -0.06 -3.48 21.11
C ALA A 242 1.18 -2.62 20.79
N ALA A 243 1.87 -2.89 19.69
CA ALA A 243 2.99 -2.07 19.24
C ALA A 243 2.56 -0.64 18.89
N LEU A 244 1.43 -0.46 18.19
CA LEU A 244 0.90 0.87 17.89
C LEU A 244 0.48 1.61 19.15
N GLU A 245 -0.21 0.95 20.08
CA GLU A 245 -0.57 1.54 21.37
C GLU A 245 0.66 1.95 22.19
N THR A 246 1.69 1.11 22.18
CA THR A 246 2.97 1.38 22.87
C THR A 246 3.67 2.61 22.28
N VAL A 247 3.76 2.71 20.95
CA VAL A 247 4.47 3.82 20.30
C VAL A 247 3.65 5.12 20.30
N LEU A 248 2.32 5.02 20.30
CA LEU A 248 1.42 6.18 20.37
C LEU A 248 1.14 6.66 21.81
N GLU A 249 1.54 5.87 22.81
CA GLU A 249 1.30 6.07 24.24
C GLU A 249 -0.19 6.33 24.55
N ARG A 250 -1.08 5.69 23.80
CA ARG A 250 -2.54 5.81 23.94
C ARG A 250 -3.25 4.58 23.40
N GLY A 251 -4.47 4.34 23.87
CA GLY A 251 -5.32 3.28 23.35
C GLY A 251 -5.76 3.53 21.91
N ILE A 252 -5.93 2.47 21.14
CA ILE A 252 -6.48 2.52 19.79
C ILE A 252 -7.76 1.68 19.69
N VAL A 253 -8.68 2.10 18.82
CA VAL A 253 -9.93 1.37 18.58
C VAL A 253 -9.73 0.46 17.38
N VAL A 254 -9.84 -0.85 17.60
CA VAL A 254 -9.93 -1.84 16.53
C VAL A 254 -11.39 -2.24 16.35
N PRO A 255 -12.00 -2.01 15.17
CA PRO A 255 -13.37 -2.42 14.91
C PRO A 255 -13.46 -3.96 14.84
N PRO A 256 -14.63 -4.56 15.09
CA PRO A 256 -14.78 -6.03 15.11
C PRO A 256 -14.40 -6.72 13.79
N TRP A 257 -14.56 -6.02 12.66
CA TRP A 257 -14.29 -6.54 11.32
C TRP A 257 -13.33 -5.63 10.54
N PRO A 258 -12.06 -5.52 10.95
CA PRO A 258 -11.16 -4.46 10.47
C PRO A 258 -10.76 -4.59 9.00
N HIS A 259 -10.88 -5.79 8.43
CA HIS A 259 -10.59 -6.07 7.01
C HIS A 259 -11.70 -5.67 6.03
N ILE A 260 -12.94 -5.50 6.52
CA ILE A 260 -14.09 -5.12 5.69
C ILE A 260 -14.61 -3.73 6.04
N THR A 261 -13.97 -2.98 6.93
CA THR A 261 -14.37 -1.59 7.24
C THR A 261 -14.43 -0.73 5.99
N GLY A 262 -13.52 -0.94 5.03
CA GLY A 262 -13.56 -0.29 3.73
C GLY A 262 -14.79 -0.69 2.90
N ALA A 263 -15.17 -1.97 2.93
CA ALA A 263 -16.36 -2.48 2.23
C ALA A 263 -17.66 -2.04 2.91
N ILE A 264 -17.69 -1.97 4.24
CA ILE A 264 -18.82 -1.45 5.02
C ILE A 264 -18.99 0.05 4.80
N GLY A 265 -17.88 0.81 4.76
CA GLY A 265 -17.93 2.22 4.40
C GLY A 265 -18.37 2.46 2.95
N ALA A 266 -18.34 1.40 2.14
CA ALA A 266 -18.78 1.44 0.76
C ALA A 266 -20.24 0.98 0.56
N ALA A 267 -20.75 0.08 1.39
CA ALA A 267 -22.15 -0.38 1.35
C ALA A 267 -23.15 0.71 1.78
#